data_AF-A0A3M1RIM5-F1
#
_entry.id   AF-A0A3M1RIM5-F1
#
_cell.length_a   1.000
_cell.length_b   1.000
_cell.length_c   1.000
_cell.angle_alpha   90.00
_cell.angle_beta   90.00
_cell.angle_gamma   90.00
#
_symmetry.space_group_name_H-M   'P 1'
#
loop_
_entity.id
_entity.type
_entity.pdbx_description
1 polymer ?
#
loop_
_entity_poly.entity_id
_entity_poly.type
_entity_poly.pdbx_seq_one_letter_code
_entity_poly.pdbx_strand_id
1 'polypeptide(L)'
;MARIVDLRSDTLTRPTAPMREAMARAEVGDDVFGEDPTVNRLQERVAELLGKEAAIFVPSGTMSNLIGVLLHCGRGDELICESGCHIYNYEQA
;
A
#
# COMPACT_ATOMS: atom_id res chain seq x y z
N MET A 1 -19.83 -13.04 24.55
CA MET A 1 -19.28 -11.66 24.43
C MET A 1 -20.17 -10.87 23.49
N ALA A 2 -20.49 -9.62 23.82
CA ALA A 2 -21.23 -8.75 22.91
C ALA A 2 -20.40 -8.48 21.65
N ARG A 3 -21.05 -8.44 20.48
CA ARG A 3 -20.43 -8.05 19.22
C ARG A 3 -20.12 -6.55 19.29
N ILE A 4 -18.83 -6.19 19.29
CA ILE A 4 -18.40 -4.80 19.23
C ILE A 4 -18.64 -4.28 17.81
N VAL A 5 -19.38 -3.18 17.70
CA VAL A 5 -19.52 -2.42 16.45
C VAL A 5 -18.54 -1.24 16.56
N ASP A 6 -17.44 -1.33 15.82
CA ASP A 6 -16.38 -0.31 15.82
C ASP A 6 -16.44 0.49 14.52
N LEU A 7 -16.84 1.76 14.62
CA LEU A 7 -17.05 2.67 13.49
C LEU A 7 -15.98 3.76 13.39
N ARG A 8 -14.84 3.59 14.06
CA ARG A 8 -13.76 4.59 14.08
C ARG A 8 -13.05 4.72 12.72
N SER A 9 -12.79 3.60 12.06
CA SER A 9 -12.17 3.52 10.72
C SER A 9 -12.29 2.09 10.18
N ASP A 10 -12.19 1.95 8.86
CA ASP A 10 -12.02 0.68 8.15
C ASP A 10 -10.63 0.04 8.33
N THR A 11 -9.62 0.81 8.74
CA THR A 11 -8.27 0.31 9.07
C THR A 11 -8.25 -0.65 10.26
N LEU A 12 -9.34 -0.71 11.05
CA LEU A 12 -9.51 -1.64 12.17
C LEU A 12 -9.92 -3.07 11.72
N THR A 13 -10.10 -3.29 10.42
CA THR A 13 -10.40 -4.61 9.87
C THR A 13 -9.33 -5.64 10.30
N ARG A 14 -9.78 -6.88 10.51
CA ARG A 14 -8.91 -8.00 10.86
C ARG A 14 -8.90 -9.02 9.73
N PRO A 15 -7.77 -9.65 9.42
CA PRO A 15 -7.70 -10.72 8.43
C PRO A 15 -8.70 -11.84 8.75
N THR A 16 -9.50 -12.20 7.75
CA THR A 16 -10.44 -13.32 7.80
C THR A 16 -9.69 -14.65 7.86
N ALA A 17 -10.37 -15.75 8.22
CA ALA A 17 -9.73 -17.07 8.27
C ALA A 17 -9.11 -17.48 6.91
N PRO A 18 -9.81 -17.34 5.76
CA PRO A 18 -9.19 -17.64 4.46
C PRO A 18 -7.99 -16.76 4.13
N MET A 19 -8.01 -15.48 4.51
CA MET A 19 -6.86 -14.59 4.31
C MET A 19 -5.66 -15.06 5.14
N ARG A 20 -5.86 -15.47 6.39
CA ARG A 20 -4.80 -16.01 7.24
C ARG A 20 -4.22 -17.32 6.69
N GLU A 21 -5.06 -18.20 6.15
CA GLU A 21 -4.60 -19.42 5.50
C GLU A 21 -3.77 -19.13 4.25
N ALA A 22 -4.20 -18.16 3.42
CA ALA A 22 -3.43 -17.74 2.24
C ALA A 22 -2.07 -17.15 2.64
N MET A 23 -2.02 -16.29 3.66
CA MET A 23 -0.77 -15.75 4.19
C MET A 23 0.16 -16.85 4.71
N ALA A 24 -0.38 -17.83 5.44
CA ALA A 24 0.42 -18.92 6.02
C ALA A 24 0.98 -19.89 4.96
N ARG A 25 0.37 -19.96 3.77
CA ARG A 25 0.79 -20.82 2.66
C ARG A 25 1.57 -20.08 1.58
N ALA A 26 1.76 -18.77 1.71
CA ALA A 26 2.47 -17.99 0.73
C ALA A 26 3.92 -18.45 0.61
N GLU A 27 4.39 -18.65 -0.62
CA GLU A 27 5.82 -18.77 -0.90
C GLU A 27 6.46 -17.39 -0.75
N VAL A 28 7.57 -17.31 -0.02
CA VAL A 28 8.24 -16.05 0.32
C VAL A 28 9.71 -16.12 -0.05
N GLY A 29 10.34 -14.96 -0.22
CA GLY A 29 11.74 -14.81 -0.56
C GLY A 29 12.31 -13.48 -0.10
N ASP A 30 13.50 -13.13 -0.56
CA ASP A 30 14.09 -11.82 -0.29
C ASP A 30 13.64 -10.82 -1.36
N ASP A 31 12.71 -9.93 -0.98
CA ASP A 31 12.15 -8.90 -1.87
C ASP A 31 13.20 -7.86 -2.31
N VAL A 32 14.26 -7.62 -1.53
CA VAL A 32 15.34 -6.70 -1.92
C VAL A 32 16.08 -7.23 -3.15
N PHE A 33 16.20 -8.56 -3.27
CA PHE A 33 16.76 -9.22 -4.46
C PHE A 33 15.69 -9.57 -5.52
N GLY A 34 14.41 -9.26 -5.28
CA GLY A 34 13.30 -9.58 -6.18
C GLY A 34 12.91 -11.07 -6.17
N GLU A 35 13.29 -11.80 -5.13
CA GLU A 35 13.12 -13.25 -5.04
C GLU A 35 11.85 -13.68 -4.32
N ASP A 36 10.99 -12.74 -3.87
CA ASP A 36 9.70 -13.07 -3.26
C ASP A 36 8.60 -13.29 -4.31
N PRO A 37 8.18 -14.55 -4.56
CA PRO A 37 7.21 -14.84 -5.63
C PRO A 37 5.80 -14.33 -5.29
N THR A 38 5.46 -14.15 -4.01
CA THR A 38 4.15 -13.63 -3.62
C THR A 38 4.06 -12.13 -3.82
N VAL A 39 5.12 -11.39 -3.48
CA VAL A 39 5.20 -9.94 -3.76
C VAL A 39 5.20 -9.70 -5.27
N ASN A 40 6.01 -10.43 -6.04
CA ASN A 40 6.06 -10.29 -7.50
C ASN A 40 4.68 -10.51 -8.14
N ARG A 41 3.98 -11.58 -7.78
CA ARG A 41 2.62 -11.86 -8.26
C ARG A 41 1.61 -10.78 -7.87
N LEU A 42 1.72 -10.19 -6.69
CA LEU A 42 0.85 -9.08 -6.27
C LEU A 42 1.09 -7.85 -7.16
N GLN A 43 2.35 -7.49 -7.39
CA GLN A 43 2.74 -6.34 -8.19
C GLN A 43 2.32 -6.50 -9.66
N GLU A 44 2.61 -7.66 -10.27
CA GLU A 44 2.19 -7.99 -11.65
C GLU A 44 0.67 -7.87 -11.81
N ARG A 45 -0.09 -8.49 -10.88
CA ARG A 45 -1.55 -8.44 -10.91
C ARG A 45 -2.09 -7.02 -10.78
N VAL A 46 -1.50 -6.19 -9.92
CA VAL A 46 -1.94 -4.80 -9.73
C VAL A 46 -1.58 -3.94 -10.94
N ALA A 47 -0.39 -4.14 -11.53
CA ALA A 47 0.03 -3.46 -12.76
C ALA A 47 -0.94 -3.79 -13.91
N GLU A 48 -1.26 -5.07 -14.10
CA GLU A 48 -2.24 -5.52 -15.10
C GLU A 48 -3.63 -4.92 -14.84
N LEU A 49 -4.12 -5.00 -13.60
CA LEU A 49 -5.44 -4.51 -13.21
C LEU A 49 -5.60 -3.00 -13.49
N LEU A 50 -4.54 -2.21 -13.32
CA LEU A 50 -4.56 -0.76 -13.50
C LEU A 50 -4.06 -0.31 -14.89
N GLY A 51 -3.68 -1.24 -15.76
CA GLY A 51 -3.12 -0.93 -17.09
C GLY A 51 -1.81 -0.13 -17.00
N LYS A 52 -0.93 -0.50 -16.07
CA LYS A 52 0.38 0.12 -15.85
C LYS A 52 1.50 -0.86 -16.16
N GLU A 53 2.69 -0.33 -16.44
CA GLU A 53 3.86 -1.14 -16.76
C GLU A 53 4.41 -1.89 -15.53
N ALA A 54 4.27 -1.31 -14.34
CA ALA A 54 4.76 -1.86 -13.08
C ALA A 54 3.95 -1.39 -11.88
N ALA A 55 4.13 -2.08 -10.75
CA ALA A 55 3.65 -1.69 -9.43
C ALA A 55 4.70 -2.05 -8.36
N ILE A 56 4.64 -1.39 -7.20
CA ILE A 56 5.52 -1.67 -6.06
C ILE A 56 4.69 -1.86 -4.78
N PHE A 57 4.97 -2.92 -4.02
CA PHE A 57 4.37 -3.14 -2.71
C PHE A 57 5.12 -2.34 -1.65
N VAL A 58 4.39 -1.60 -0.82
CA VAL A 58 4.97 -0.80 0.26
C VAL A 58 4.17 -0.97 1.55
N PRO A 59 4.79 -0.77 2.73
CA PRO A 59 4.15 -1.04 4.02
C PRO A 59 2.91 -0.17 4.35
N SER A 60 2.77 1.01 3.73
CA SER A 60 1.67 1.92 4.02
C SER A 60 1.30 2.83 2.85
N GLY A 61 0.06 3.35 2.88
CA GLY A 61 -0.39 4.37 1.93
C GLY A 61 0.45 5.65 2.00
N THR A 62 0.88 6.06 3.20
CA THR A 62 1.79 7.20 3.39
C THR A 62 3.12 7.01 2.67
N MET A 63 3.73 5.82 2.74
CA MET A 63 4.97 5.55 2.00
C MET A 63 4.72 5.54 0.49
N SER A 64 3.58 5.00 0.04
CA SER A 64 3.20 4.99 -1.38
C SER A 64 3.09 6.41 -1.94
N ASN A 65 2.37 7.29 -1.25
CA ASN A 65 2.23 8.69 -1.63
C ASN A 65 3.57 9.43 -1.59
N LEU A 66 4.36 9.26 -0.52
CA LEU A 66 5.67 9.91 -0.39
C LEU A 66 6.61 9.54 -1.54
N ILE A 67 6.69 8.26 -1.90
CA ILE A 67 7.47 7.81 -3.06
C ILE A 67 6.94 8.46 -4.34
N GLY A 68 5.62 8.48 -4.54
CA GLY A 68 5.01 9.12 -5.70
C GLY A 68 5.36 10.60 -5.83
N VAL A 69 5.29 11.35 -4.73
CA VAL A 69 5.68 12.77 -4.70
C VAL A 69 7.16 12.94 -4.99
N LEU A 70 8.05 12.16 -4.35
CA LEU A 70 9.51 12.27 -4.56
C LEU A 70 9.95 11.86 -5.98
N LEU A 71 9.21 10.98 -6.65
CA LEU A 71 9.47 10.60 -8.05
C LEU A 71 9.00 11.66 -9.04
N HIS A 72 7.95 12.43 -8.70
CA HIS A 72 7.38 13.45 -9.59
C HIS A 72 7.86 14.87 -9.31
N CYS A 73 8.33 15.16 -8.10
CA CYS A 73 8.73 16.49 -7.63
C CYS A 73 10.11 16.43 -6.99
N GLY A 74 11.05 17.18 -7.56
CA GLY A 74 12.39 17.37 -7.00
C GLY A 74 12.44 18.46 -5.92
N ARG A 75 13.66 18.75 -5.43
CA ARG A 75 13.87 19.82 -4.46
C ARG A 75 13.53 21.18 -5.10
N GLY A 76 12.54 21.87 -4.54
CA GLY A 76 12.09 23.18 -5.00
C GLY A 76 10.92 23.13 -5.98
N ASP A 77 10.48 21.94 -6.39
CA ASP A 77 9.24 21.79 -7.14
C ASP A 77 8.01 21.92 -6.22
N GLU A 78 6.86 22.16 -6.84
CA GLU A 78 5.58 22.33 -6.14
C GLU A 78 4.60 21.21 -6.52
N LEU A 79 3.92 20.66 -5.53
CA LEU A 79 2.79 19.74 -5.70
C LEU A 79 1.48 20.50 -5.50
N ILE A 80 0.71 20.67 -6.58
CA ILE A 80 -0.67 21.16 -6.46
C ILE A 80 -1.57 20.01 -6.00
N CYS A 81 -2.23 20.19 -4.87
CA CYS A 81 -3.14 19.20 -4.30
C CYS A 81 -4.39 19.87 -3.70
N GLU A 82 -5.43 19.06 -3.46
CA GLU A 82 -6.64 19.53 -2.79
C GLU A 82 -6.35 19.77 -1.29
N SER A 83 -6.94 20.83 -0.74
CA SER A 83 -6.69 21.31 0.62
C SER A 83 -6.97 20.29 1.74
N GLY A 84 -7.92 19.38 1.55
CA GLY A 84 -8.29 18.29 2.46
C GLY A 84 -7.63 16.95 2.16
N CYS A 85 -6.69 16.88 1.19
CA CYS A 85 -6.08 15.61 0.83
C CYS A 85 -5.18 15.03 1.94
N HIS A 86 -5.00 13.71 1.92
CA HIS A 86 -4.26 13.01 2.97
C HIS A 86 -2.77 13.37 2.98
N ILE A 87 -2.15 13.51 1.80
CA ILE A 87 -0.76 13.91 1.62
C ILE A 87 -0.47 15.23 2.35
N TYR A 88 -1.35 16.21 2.22
CA TYR A 88 -1.17 17.53 2.84
C TYR A 88 -1.46 17.54 4.34
N ASN A 89 -2.53 16.89 4.79
CA ASN A 89 -3.02 17.05 6.18
C ASN A 89 -2.49 16.00 7.16
N TYR A 90 -2.09 14.82 6.69
CA TYR A 90 -1.84 13.66 7.57
C TYR A 90 -0.51 12.95 7.30
N GLU A 91 0.26 13.40 6.30
CA GLU A 91 1.55 12.80 5.93
C GLU A 91 2.72 13.79 6.06
N GLN A 92 2.46 15.05 6.39
CA GLN A 92 3.50 16.04 6.63
C GLN A 92 4.13 15.85 8.02
N ALA A 93 5.46 15.85 8.07
CA ALA A 93 6.25 15.79 9.31
C ALA A 93 6.55 17.19 9.84
#